data_AF-A0A3S4I022-F1
#
_entry.id   AF-A0A3S4I022-F1
#
_cell.length_a   1.000
_cell.length_b   1.000
_cell.length_c   1.000
_cell.angle_alpha   90.00
_cell.angle_beta   90.00
_cell.angle_gamma   90.00
#
_symmetry.space_group_name_H-M   'P 1'
#
loop_
_entity.id
_entity.type
_entity.pdbx_description
1 polymer ?
#
loop_
_entity_poly.entity_id
_entity_poly.type
_entity_poly.pdbx_seq_one_letter_code
_entity_poly.pdbx_strand_id
1 'polypeptide(L)'
;MGFRRRVRMFSVDTTTHLAREIHFRPELFKYNDAGVDTTQLEGQSDLGFAGFRVFKAPELARRDVVSFLGASYFRAVDDTYQYGLSARGLAIDTYTDGQEEFPDFTAFWFDTAKPGDTTFTVYALLDSASVTGAYKFVIHCEKTQVIMDVENHLYARKDIKQLGIAPMTSMFSCGNNERRVCDTIHPQIHDSDRLAMWRGNGEWICRPLNNPQKLQFNAYMDDNPKGFRPAATRSRFLALSGCDGLVQQTSEPVGGAAQ
;
A
#
# COMPACT_ATOMS: atom_id res chain seq x y z
N MET A 1 13.52 -6.44 -11.02
CA MET A 1 12.88 -5.11 -10.86
C MET A 1 13.61 -4.36 -9.76
N GLY A 2 13.87 -3.06 -9.92
CA GLY A 2 14.58 -2.25 -8.92
C GLY A 2 13.94 -0.88 -8.76
N PHE A 3 14.18 -0.20 -7.64
CA PHE A 3 13.63 1.13 -7.34
C PHE A 3 14.39 2.21 -8.11
N ARG A 4 13.96 2.48 -9.33
CA ARG A 4 14.63 3.43 -10.24
C ARG A 4 14.17 4.88 -10.06
N ARG A 5 12.97 5.10 -9.53
CA ARG A 5 12.43 6.44 -9.28
C ARG A 5 12.71 6.82 -7.83
N ARG A 6 13.38 7.95 -7.64
CA ARG A 6 13.56 8.52 -6.30
C ARG A 6 12.30 9.20 -5.81
N VAL A 7 12.17 9.26 -4.50
CA VAL A 7 11.11 9.93 -3.78
C VAL A 7 11.70 11.10 -3.02
N ARG A 8 11.07 12.28 -3.14
CA ARG A 8 11.45 13.48 -2.38
C ARG A 8 10.79 13.47 -1.01
N MET A 9 11.48 13.96 0.00
CA MET A 9 10.98 13.98 1.37
C MET A 9 11.14 15.37 1.96
N PHE A 10 10.14 15.81 2.72
CA PHE A 10 10.12 17.12 3.33
C PHE A 10 9.65 17.03 4.77
N SER A 11 10.35 17.70 5.69
CA SER A 11 9.79 17.99 7.01
C SER A 11 8.96 19.26 6.96
N VAL A 12 7.77 19.23 7.54
CA VAL A 12 6.88 20.40 7.66
C VAL A 12 6.94 20.93 9.09
N ASP A 13 7.20 22.24 9.19
CA ASP A 13 7.03 22.98 10.43
C ASP A 13 5.54 23.31 10.60
N THR A 14 4.92 22.79 11.65
CA THR A 14 3.48 22.91 11.88
C THR A 14 3.05 24.29 12.37
N THR A 15 4.00 25.17 12.73
CA THR A 15 3.73 26.54 13.19
C THR A 15 3.81 27.53 12.03
N THR A 16 4.82 27.38 11.18
CA THR A 16 5.07 28.29 10.03
C THR A 16 4.48 27.77 8.72
N HIS A 17 4.10 26.49 8.66
CA HIS A 17 3.66 25.78 7.46
C HIS A 17 4.68 25.78 6.31
N LEU A 18 5.96 25.97 6.64
CA LEU A 18 7.05 25.88 5.69
C LEU A 18 7.60 24.46 5.64
N ALA A 19 7.88 23.99 4.42
CA ALA A 19 8.49 22.70 4.16
C ALA A 19 9.98 22.84 3.90
N ARG A 20 10.78 21.94 4.47
CA ARG A 20 12.22 21.82 4.23
C ARG A 20 12.53 20.44 3.65
N GLU A 21 13.27 20.40 2.55
CA GLU A 21 13.68 19.14 1.93
C GLU A 21 14.68 18.38 2.82
N ILE A 22 14.42 17.08 2.97
CA ILE A 22 15.31 16.10 3.57
C ILE A 22 16.13 15.53 2.43
N HIS A 23 17.37 15.99 2.31
CA HIS A 23 18.27 15.52 1.26
C HIS A 23 18.75 14.10 1.54
N PHE A 24 18.72 13.27 0.51
CA PHE A 24 19.42 12.01 0.53
C PHE A 24 20.92 12.24 0.70
N ARG A 25 21.52 11.41 1.54
CA ARG A 25 22.93 11.43 1.87
C ARG A 25 23.37 9.98 2.05
N PRO A 26 24.40 9.50 1.33
CA PRO A 26 24.87 8.13 1.49
C PRO A 26 25.16 7.77 2.95
N GLU A 27 25.64 8.73 3.74
CA GLU A 27 26.03 8.54 5.14
C GLU A 27 24.84 8.20 6.07
N LEU A 28 23.60 8.33 5.60
CA LEU A 28 22.41 7.88 6.33
C LEU A 28 22.29 6.35 6.39
N PHE A 29 23.05 5.63 5.57
CA PHE A 29 22.96 4.18 5.42
C PHE A 29 24.26 3.50 5.84
N LYS A 30 24.12 2.30 6.40
CA LYS A 30 25.26 1.40 6.64
C LYS A 30 25.31 0.38 5.50
N TYR A 31 26.29 0.53 4.62
CA TYR A 31 26.41 -0.31 3.42
C TYR A 31 26.99 -1.70 3.72
N ASN A 32 27.83 -1.87 4.76
CA ASN A 32 28.37 -3.16 5.24
C ASN A 32 28.85 -4.10 4.10
N ASP A 33 28.84 -5.43 4.32
CA ASP A 33 29.13 -6.48 3.32
C ASP A 33 28.02 -6.63 2.26
N ALA A 34 27.22 -5.58 1.99
CA ALA A 34 26.18 -5.63 0.94
C ALA A 34 26.77 -5.69 -0.48
N GLY A 35 28.09 -5.74 -0.62
CA GLY A 35 28.80 -5.74 -1.91
C GLY A 35 28.64 -4.42 -2.68
N VAL A 36 28.21 -3.35 -2.00
CA VAL A 36 28.09 -2.02 -2.59
C VAL A 36 29.43 -1.31 -2.50
N ASP A 37 30.01 -1.01 -3.66
CA ASP A 37 31.18 -0.14 -3.76
C ASP A 37 30.75 1.31 -3.49
N THR A 38 31.00 1.80 -2.28
CA THR A 38 30.59 3.14 -1.85
C THR A 38 31.28 4.25 -2.60
N THR A 39 32.42 3.99 -3.27
CA THR A 39 33.10 5.00 -4.11
C THR A 39 32.24 5.40 -5.30
N GLN A 40 31.34 4.51 -5.77
CA GLN A 40 30.39 4.81 -6.85
C GLN A 40 29.31 5.81 -6.44
N LEU A 41 29.14 6.04 -5.14
CA LEU A 41 28.16 6.99 -4.60
C LEU A 41 28.77 8.41 -4.46
N GLU A 42 30.10 8.53 -4.49
CA GLU A 42 30.79 9.81 -4.40
C GLU A 42 30.49 10.67 -5.64
N GLY A 43 30.12 11.94 -5.42
CA GLY A 43 29.79 12.87 -6.51
C GLY A 43 28.45 12.60 -7.22
N GLN A 44 27.72 11.54 -6.87
CA GLN A 44 26.39 11.28 -7.41
C GLN A 44 25.35 12.20 -6.76
N SER A 45 24.89 13.20 -7.52
CA SER A 45 23.88 14.16 -7.06
C SER A 45 22.44 13.74 -7.34
N ASP A 46 22.23 12.65 -8.08
CA ASP A 46 20.92 12.22 -8.56
C ASP A 46 20.29 11.09 -7.71
N LEU A 47 21.05 10.52 -6.78
CA LEU A 47 20.56 9.55 -5.80
C LEU A 47 19.45 10.13 -4.92
N GLY A 48 18.56 9.28 -4.46
CA GLY A 48 17.47 9.67 -3.58
C GLY A 48 16.89 8.50 -2.80
N PHE A 49 15.97 8.80 -1.90
CA PHE A 49 15.27 7.76 -1.16
C PHE A 49 14.37 6.93 -2.11
N ALA A 50 14.32 5.63 -1.91
CA ALA A 50 13.37 4.76 -2.62
C ALA A 50 11.96 4.79 -1.99
N GLY A 51 11.89 5.14 -0.71
CA GLY A 51 10.69 5.10 0.12
C GLY A 51 11.05 5.31 1.59
N PHE A 52 10.10 5.16 2.50
CA PHE A 52 10.34 5.28 3.95
C PHE A 52 9.61 4.19 4.73
N ARG A 53 10.06 4.00 5.97
CA ARG A 53 9.42 3.15 6.96
C ARG A 53 9.31 3.88 8.29
N VAL A 54 8.35 3.49 9.09
CA VAL A 54 8.04 4.13 10.37
C VAL A 54 8.28 3.13 11.48
N PHE A 55 8.91 3.59 12.54
CA PHE A 55 9.14 2.82 13.76
C PHE A 55 8.33 3.43 14.89
N LYS A 56 7.89 2.58 15.82
CA LYS A 56 7.12 2.98 16.99
C LYS A 56 7.82 2.49 18.26
N ALA A 57 7.86 3.34 19.28
CA ALA A 57 8.32 2.93 20.60
C ALA A 57 7.47 1.76 21.14
N PRO A 58 8.09 0.79 21.85
CA PRO A 58 9.49 0.79 22.33
C PRO A 58 10.54 0.29 21.31
N GLU A 59 10.13 -0.25 20.16
CA GLU A 59 11.02 -0.95 19.20
C GLU A 59 11.54 -0.02 18.08
N LEU A 60 12.14 1.12 18.44
CA LEU A 60 12.46 2.25 17.55
C LEU A 60 13.48 2.00 16.42
N ALA A 61 14.04 0.81 16.30
CA ALA A 61 15.01 0.47 15.25
C ALA A 61 14.99 -0.99 14.79
N ARG A 62 14.13 -1.83 15.40
CA ARG A 62 14.16 -3.27 15.17
C ARG A 62 13.01 -3.75 14.31
N ARG A 63 11.81 -3.22 14.53
CA ARG A 63 10.59 -3.61 13.84
C ARG A 63 9.82 -2.37 13.42
N ASP A 64 9.71 -2.18 12.11
CA ASP A 64 8.89 -1.14 11.53
C ASP A 64 7.41 -1.53 11.60
N VAL A 65 6.55 -0.51 11.60
CA VAL A 65 5.09 -0.67 11.69
C VAL A 65 4.36 -0.24 10.42
N VAL A 66 5.02 0.57 9.59
CA VAL A 66 4.50 1.08 8.33
C VAL A 66 5.64 1.18 7.33
N SER A 67 5.38 0.87 6.06
CA SER A 67 6.33 0.99 4.96
C SER A 67 5.65 1.53 3.71
N PHE A 68 6.23 2.55 3.09
CA PHE A 68 5.86 3.12 1.79
C PHE A 68 7.01 2.90 0.83
N LEU A 69 6.82 2.07 -0.20
CA LEU A 69 7.91 1.68 -1.10
C LEU A 69 7.36 1.09 -2.41
N GLY A 70 7.83 1.66 -3.54
CA GLY A 70 7.52 1.19 -4.88
C GLY A 70 6.13 1.62 -5.37
N ALA A 71 6.05 2.27 -6.53
CA ALA A 71 4.83 2.86 -7.04
C ALA A 71 4.08 3.64 -5.94
N SER A 72 2.77 3.42 -5.79
CA SER A 72 1.95 4.01 -4.72
C SER A 72 1.63 3.01 -3.62
N TYR A 73 2.44 1.96 -3.45
CA TYR A 73 2.20 0.91 -2.46
C TYR A 73 2.61 1.33 -1.05
N PHE A 74 1.82 0.87 -0.09
CA PHE A 74 2.13 0.96 1.32
C PHE A 74 1.59 -0.23 2.10
N ARG A 75 2.23 -0.50 3.22
CA ARG A 75 1.92 -1.62 4.12
C ARG A 75 1.93 -1.15 5.56
N ALA A 76 1.15 -1.83 6.39
CA ALA A 76 1.19 -1.67 7.83
C ALA A 76 1.07 -3.04 8.50
N VAL A 77 1.46 -3.11 9.77
CA VAL A 77 1.40 -4.33 10.59
C VAL A 77 0.44 -4.16 11.76
N ASP A 78 0.08 -5.29 12.37
CA ASP A 78 -0.53 -5.35 13.69
C ASP A 78 0.52 -5.69 14.77
N ASP A 79 0.09 -6.08 15.97
CA ASP A 79 1.00 -6.48 17.06
C ASP A 79 1.85 -7.72 16.77
N THR A 80 1.61 -8.44 15.67
CA THR A 80 2.48 -9.52 15.22
C THR A 80 3.76 -9.01 14.54
N TYR A 81 3.78 -7.74 14.11
CA TYR A 81 4.85 -7.14 13.29
C TYR A 81 5.10 -7.86 11.97
N GLN A 82 4.14 -8.64 11.47
CA GLN A 82 4.24 -9.32 10.20
C GLN A 82 3.54 -8.49 9.12
N TYR A 83 4.28 -8.19 8.04
CA TYR A 83 3.65 -7.66 6.83
C TYR A 83 2.88 -8.76 6.11
N GLY A 84 1.65 -8.44 5.71
CA GLY A 84 0.84 -9.24 4.79
C GLY A 84 0.49 -8.43 3.55
N LEU A 85 -0.82 -8.21 3.35
CA LEU A 85 -1.35 -7.43 2.22
C LEU A 85 -0.74 -6.02 2.12
N SER A 86 -0.76 -5.48 0.91
CA SER A 86 -0.42 -4.08 0.62
C SER A 86 -1.66 -3.31 0.20
N ALA A 87 -1.74 -2.04 0.57
CA ALA A 87 -2.62 -1.09 -0.07
C ALA A 87 -1.86 -0.32 -1.16
N ARG A 88 -2.58 0.29 -2.10
CA ARG A 88 -2.01 1.28 -3.03
C ARG A 88 -2.78 2.59 -2.94
N GLY A 89 -2.15 3.70 -3.31
CA GLY A 89 -2.84 4.98 -3.43
C GLY A 89 -3.96 4.91 -4.47
N LEU A 90 -3.68 4.31 -5.63
CA LEU A 90 -4.59 4.24 -6.76
C LEU A 90 -4.25 3.03 -7.65
N ALA A 91 -5.27 2.47 -8.30
CA ALA A 91 -5.10 1.48 -9.36
C ALA A 91 -5.73 2.02 -10.66
N ILE A 92 -5.06 1.85 -11.79
CA ILE A 92 -5.50 2.38 -13.09
C ILE A 92 -5.48 1.26 -14.12
N ASP A 93 -6.62 1.02 -14.75
CA ASP A 93 -6.79 0.09 -15.86
C ASP A 93 -6.37 -1.37 -15.54
N THR A 94 -6.38 -1.74 -14.26
CA THR A 94 -6.18 -3.12 -13.79
C THR A 94 -7.23 -4.05 -14.40
N TYR A 95 -6.83 -5.13 -15.05
CA TYR A 95 -7.75 -6.07 -15.72
C TYR A 95 -8.59 -5.42 -16.85
N THR A 96 -8.01 -4.49 -17.60
CA THR A 96 -8.61 -4.00 -18.85
C THR A 96 -8.02 -4.72 -20.08
N ASP A 97 -8.43 -4.31 -21.27
CA ASP A 97 -7.81 -4.70 -22.54
C ASP A 97 -6.45 -4.03 -22.79
N GLY A 98 -6.08 -3.04 -21.95
CA GLY A 98 -4.80 -2.34 -21.98
C GLY A 98 -3.80 -2.83 -20.91
N GLN A 99 -2.66 -2.16 -20.84
CA GLN A 99 -1.68 -2.37 -19.77
C GLN A 99 -2.11 -1.64 -18.50
N GLU A 100 -1.95 -2.29 -17.34
CA GLU A 100 -2.15 -1.63 -16.05
C GLU A 100 -1.13 -0.49 -15.89
N GLU A 101 -1.62 0.68 -15.49
CA GLU A 101 -0.77 1.80 -15.13
C GLU A 101 -0.56 1.81 -13.61
N PHE A 102 0.70 1.99 -13.19
CA PHE A 102 1.10 2.00 -11.78
C PHE A 102 1.54 3.40 -11.36
N PRO A 103 0.67 4.20 -10.73
CA PRO A 103 1.05 5.52 -10.23
C PRO A 103 2.07 5.45 -9.11
N ASP A 104 2.99 6.42 -9.09
CA ASP A 104 4.03 6.53 -8.05
C ASP A 104 3.63 7.57 -6.99
N PHE A 105 3.96 7.30 -5.72
CA PHE A 105 4.17 8.39 -4.76
C PHE A 105 5.56 8.99 -4.98
N THR A 106 5.61 10.25 -5.38
CA THR A 106 6.85 10.90 -5.84
C THR A 106 7.45 11.86 -4.81
N ALA A 107 6.63 12.34 -3.88
CA ALA A 107 7.06 13.21 -2.80
C ALA A 107 6.20 13.00 -1.55
N PHE A 108 6.83 13.13 -0.39
CA PHE A 108 6.18 13.05 0.92
C PHE A 108 6.53 14.24 1.79
N TRP A 109 5.55 14.72 2.56
CA TRP A 109 5.70 15.78 3.55
C TRP A 109 5.27 15.25 4.91
N PHE A 110 6.14 15.38 5.91
CA PHE A 110 5.95 14.84 7.24
C PHE A 110 5.68 15.98 8.22
N ASP A 111 4.52 15.97 8.87
CA ASP A 111 4.32 16.83 10.04
C ASP A 111 5.21 16.33 11.18
N THR A 112 5.89 17.25 11.86
CA THR A 112 6.76 16.89 12.98
C THR A 112 5.91 16.51 14.19
N ALA A 113 5.82 15.22 14.48
CA ALA A 113 5.14 14.70 15.66
C ALA A 113 5.87 15.10 16.96
N LYS A 114 5.14 15.29 18.06
CA LYS A 114 5.74 15.60 19.36
C LYS A 114 6.33 14.36 20.00
N PRO A 115 7.32 14.50 20.89
CA PRO A 115 7.83 13.36 21.67
C PRO A 115 6.71 12.62 22.40
N GLY A 116 6.61 11.32 22.17
CA GLY A 116 5.58 10.46 22.78
C GLY A 116 4.31 10.28 21.95
N ASP A 117 4.12 11.04 20.86
CA ASP A 117 2.97 10.87 19.98
C ASP A 117 2.99 9.49 19.29
N THR A 118 1.82 8.88 19.18
CA THR A 118 1.59 7.65 18.41
C THR A 118 0.75 7.89 17.16
N THR A 119 0.47 9.16 16.84
CA THR A 119 -0.24 9.58 15.65
C THR A 119 0.58 10.65 14.94
N PHE A 120 0.67 10.58 13.62
CA PHE A 120 1.37 11.59 12.82
C PHE A 120 0.72 11.69 11.43
N THR A 121 0.93 12.83 10.78
CA THR A 121 0.38 13.10 9.45
C THR A 121 1.48 13.02 8.41
N VAL A 122 1.17 12.37 7.28
CA VAL A 122 2.00 12.35 6.09
C VAL A 122 1.18 12.79 4.90
N TYR A 123 1.65 13.78 4.16
CA TYR A 123 1.09 14.13 2.86
C TYR A 123 1.90 13.46 1.76
N ALA A 124 1.24 13.05 0.68
CA ALA A 124 1.91 12.44 -0.46
C ALA A 124 1.42 13.02 -1.79
N LEU A 125 2.35 13.22 -2.73
CA LEU A 125 2.05 13.54 -4.11
C LEU A 125 2.08 12.25 -4.94
N LEU A 126 0.92 11.87 -5.47
CA LEU A 126 0.77 10.80 -6.46
C LEU A 126 0.92 11.39 -7.86
N ASP A 127 1.71 10.74 -8.71
CA ASP A 127 1.92 11.18 -10.09
C ASP A 127 2.09 9.98 -11.03
N SER A 128 1.51 10.12 -12.21
CA SER A 128 1.46 9.11 -13.26
C SER A 128 1.14 9.77 -14.60
N ALA A 129 1.14 8.98 -15.69
CA ALA A 129 0.81 9.50 -17.01
C ALA A 129 -0.67 9.92 -17.10
N SER A 130 -1.55 9.19 -16.42
CA SER A 130 -3.00 9.39 -16.46
C SER A 130 -3.53 10.30 -15.36
N VAL A 131 -2.92 10.31 -14.18
CA VAL A 131 -3.45 10.98 -12.97
C VAL A 131 -2.35 11.63 -12.18
N THR A 132 -2.66 12.77 -11.57
CA THR A 132 -1.95 13.26 -10.38
C THR A 132 -2.92 13.38 -9.22
N GLY A 133 -2.41 13.24 -7.99
CA GLY A 133 -3.25 13.32 -6.81
C GLY A 133 -2.50 13.81 -5.58
N ALA A 134 -3.22 14.45 -4.69
CA ALA A 134 -2.73 14.83 -3.37
C ALA A 134 -3.38 13.94 -2.31
N TYR A 135 -2.57 13.36 -1.44
CA TYR A 135 -3.03 12.48 -0.36
C TYR A 135 -2.65 13.09 0.99
N LYS A 136 -3.51 12.88 1.98
CA LYS A 136 -3.23 13.10 3.40
C LYS A 136 -3.51 11.80 4.14
N PHE A 137 -2.48 11.27 4.79
CA PHE A 137 -2.54 10.12 5.67
C PHE A 137 -2.42 10.59 7.10
N VAL A 138 -3.45 10.38 7.93
CA VAL A 138 -3.32 10.47 9.39
C VAL A 138 -3.11 9.05 9.89
N ILE A 139 -1.90 8.76 10.37
CA ILE A 139 -1.47 7.41 10.71
C ILE A 139 -1.49 7.25 12.22
N HIS A 140 -2.40 6.44 12.72
CA HIS A 140 -2.54 6.08 14.13
C HIS A 140 -1.85 4.75 14.39
N CYS A 141 -0.67 4.80 14.98
CA CYS A 141 0.03 3.61 15.44
C CYS A 141 -0.51 3.20 16.82
N GLU A 142 -1.65 2.53 16.86
CA GLU A 142 -2.28 2.04 18.09
C GLU A 142 -1.49 0.89 18.73
N LYS A 143 -1.93 0.43 19.91
CA LYS A 143 -1.22 -0.62 20.67
C LYS A 143 -1.16 -1.95 19.89
N THR A 144 -2.23 -2.30 19.19
CA THR A 144 -2.38 -3.62 18.56
C THR A 144 -2.51 -3.58 17.04
N GLN A 145 -2.57 -2.39 16.44
CA GLN A 145 -2.81 -2.20 15.01
C GLN A 145 -2.37 -0.81 14.57
N VAL A 146 -2.25 -0.62 13.26
CA VAL A 146 -2.16 0.70 12.65
C VAL A 146 -3.49 1.00 11.95
N ILE A 147 -4.05 2.18 12.23
CA ILE A 147 -5.20 2.72 11.51
C ILE A 147 -4.72 3.92 10.71
N MET A 148 -5.17 4.04 9.46
CA MET A 148 -4.84 5.17 8.60
C MET A 148 -6.12 5.82 8.12
N ASP A 149 -6.33 7.09 8.46
CA ASP A 149 -7.34 7.91 7.80
C ASP A 149 -6.70 8.49 6.53
N VAL A 150 -7.32 8.22 5.39
CA VAL A 150 -6.77 8.59 4.07
C VAL A 150 -7.75 9.52 3.36
N GLU A 151 -7.34 10.76 3.16
CA GLU A 151 -8.00 11.72 2.28
C GLU A 151 -7.21 11.82 0.98
N ASN A 152 -7.91 11.92 -0.15
CA ASN A 152 -7.27 12.14 -1.44
C ASN A 152 -8.07 13.08 -2.33
N HIS A 153 -7.35 13.79 -3.20
CA HIS A 153 -7.89 14.62 -4.28
C HIS A 153 -7.18 14.19 -5.56
N LEU A 154 -7.95 13.68 -6.53
CA LEU A 154 -7.42 13.10 -7.77
C LEU A 154 -7.78 13.96 -8.97
N TYR A 155 -6.83 14.14 -9.87
CA TYR A 155 -6.96 14.94 -11.09
C TYR A 155 -6.53 14.10 -12.29
N ALA A 156 -7.51 13.68 -13.10
CA ALA A 156 -7.24 12.99 -14.36
C ALA A 156 -6.62 13.94 -15.38
N ARG A 157 -5.56 13.49 -16.05
CA ARG A 157 -4.86 14.18 -17.15
C ARG A 157 -5.35 13.73 -18.53
N LYS A 158 -5.91 12.52 -18.61
CA LYS A 158 -6.53 11.91 -19.79
C LYS A 158 -7.61 10.93 -19.34
N ASP A 159 -8.36 10.41 -20.31
CA ASP A 159 -9.40 9.42 -20.07
C ASP A 159 -8.81 8.13 -19.48
N ILE A 160 -9.53 7.55 -18.52
CA ILE A 160 -9.19 6.32 -17.78
C ILE A 160 -10.36 5.36 -17.93
N LYS A 161 -10.10 4.11 -18.33
CA LYS A 161 -11.18 3.13 -18.52
C LYS A 161 -11.67 2.61 -17.17
N GLN A 162 -10.75 2.35 -16.24
CA GLN A 162 -11.07 1.84 -14.92
C GLN A 162 -10.18 2.46 -13.85
N LEU A 163 -10.81 3.07 -12.85
CA LEU A 163 -10.15 3.69 -11.71
C LEU A 163 -10.47 2.91 -10.44
N GLY A 164 -9.44 2.34 -9.80
CA GLY A 164 -9.57 1.61 -8.54
C GLY A 164 -9.26 2.50 -7.33
N ILE A 165 -10.26 2.73 -6.49
CA ILE A 165 -10.15 3.51 -5.24
C ILE A 165 -9.95 2.56 -4.05
N ALA A 166 -9.09 2.97 -3.11
CA ALA A 166 -8.66 2.15 -1.97
C ALA A 166 -8.22 0.73 -2.35
N PRO A 167 -7.37 0.56 -3.39
CA PRO A 167 -6.97 -0.76 -3.86
C PRO A 167 -6.12 -1.50 -2.83
N MET A 168 -6.35 -2.80 -2.72
CA MET A 168 -5.58 -3.71 -1.87
C MET A 168 -5.07 -4.88 -2.70
N THR A 169 -3.81 -5.25 -2.50
CA THR A 169 -3.14 -6.38 -3.15
C THR A 169 -2.73 -7.36 -2.07
N SER A 170 -3.17 -8.60 -2.23
CA SER A 170 -2.87 -9.70 -1.31
C SER A 170 -2.40 -10.91 -2.11
N MET A 171 -1.97 -11.96 -1.43
CA MET A 171 -1.53 -13.21 -2.04
C MET A 171 -2.28 -14.39 -1.43
N PHE A 172 -2.77 -15.29 -2.28
CA PHE A 172 -3.35 -16.56 -1.87
C PHE A 172 -2.75 -17.68 -2.72
N SER A 173 -2.00 -18.59 -2.09
CA SER A 173 -1.47 -19.78 -2.75
C SER A 173 -2.39 -20.97 -2.53
N CYS A 174 -2.58 -21.39 -1.28
CA CYS A 174 -3.50 -22.46 -0.91
C CYS A 174 -4.09 -22.31 0.50
N GLY A 175 -5.23 -22.95 0.72
CA GLY A 175 -5.92 -22.98 2.02
C GLY A 175 -7.01 -24.04 2.07
N ASN A 176 -7.83 -24.04 3.13
CA ASN A 176 -8.87 -25.06 3.32
C ASN A 176 -9.86 -25.15 2.15
N ASN A 177 -10.13 -24.02 1.50
CA ASN A 177 -11.11 -23.90 0.42
C ASN A 177 -10.54 -24.25 -0.96
N GLU A 178 -9.21 -24.33 -1.11
CA GLU A 178 -8.53 -24.59 -2.38
C GLU A 178 -7.15 -25.24 -2.10
N ARG A 179 -7.03 -26.53 -2.40
CA ARG A 179 -5.86 -27.37 -2.08
C ARG A 179 -5.11 -27.84 -3.33
N ARG A 180 -5.59 -27.55 -4.54
CA ARG A 180 -5.03 -28.09 -5.80
C ARG A 180 -3.53 -27.83 -5.96
N VAL A 181 -3.04 -26.70 -5.47
CA VAL A 181 -1.63 -26.26 -5.56
C VAL A 181 -0.90 -26.35 -4.22
N CYS A 182 -1.47 -27.02 -3.22
CA CYS A 182 -0.95 -27.07 -1.86
C CYS A 182 -0.01 -28.27 -1.65
N ASP A 183 1.07 -28.32 -2.42
CA ASP A 183 2.12 -29.33 -2.27
C ASP A 183 3.21 -28.86 -1.28
N THR A 184 2.80 -28.64 -0.03
CA THR A 184 3.68 -28.12 1.03
C THR A 184 3.33 -28.76 2.37
N ILE A 185 4.29 -28.78 3.31
CA ILE A 185 4.04 -29.22 4.69
C ILE A 185 3.14 -28.26 5.48
N HIS A 186 2.98 -27.02 5.00
CA HIS A 186 2.13 -26.02 5.64
C HIS A 186 0.68 -26.23 5.23
N PRO A 187 -0.26 -26.22 6.18
CA PRO A 187 -1.66 -26.46 5.87
C PRO A 187 -2.28 -25.35 5.02
N GLN A 188 -1.76 -24.12 5.12
CA GLN A 188 -2.25 -22.94 4.40
C GLN A 188 -1.09 -21.98 4.13
N ILE A 189 -1.11 -21.33 2.97
CA ILE A 189 -0.14 -20.30 2.57
C ILE A 189 -0.90 -19.18 1.86
N HIS A 190 -1.14 -18.09 2.58
CA HIS A 190 -1.81 -16.88 2.08
C HIS A 190 -1.61 -15.71 3.06
N ASP A 191 -1.74 -14.49 2.54
CA ASP A 191 -1.86 -13.26 3.35
C ASP A 191 -3.32 -12.94 3.66
N SER A 192 -4.26 -13.49 2.89
CA SER A 192 -5.71 -13.35 3.07
C SER A 192 -6.42 -14.57 2.51
N ASP A 193 -7.52 -15.01 3.14
CA ASP A 193 -8.29 -16.19 2.72
C ASP A 193 -9.65 -15.84 2.12
N ARG A 194 -10.11 -14.59 2.26
CA ARG A 194 -11.40 -14.10 1.77
C ARG A 194 -11.38 -12.62 1.43
N LEU A 195 -12.27 -12.21 0.55
CA LEU A 195 -12.79 -10.85 0.46
C LEU A 195 -14.01 -10.75 1.39
N ALA A 196 -14.01 -9.77 2.28
CA ALA A 196 -15.15 -9.44 3.11
C ALA A 196 -15.68 -8.05 2.71
N MET A 197 -16.99 -7.93 2.52
CA MET A 197 -17.65 -6.69 2.11
C MET A 197 -18.88 -6.44 2.97
N TRP A 198 -19.05 -5.19 3.39
CA TRP A 198 -20.26 -4.68 3.99
C TRP A 198 -20.93 -3.73 3.00
N ARG A 199 -22.03 -4.20 2.44
CA ARG A 199 -22.72 -3.50 1.37
C ARG A 199 -23.51 -2.30 1.85
N GLY A 200 -23.82 -1.38 0.93
CA GLY A 200 -24.65 -0.21 1.23
C GLY A 200 -26.04 -0.57 1.77
N ASN A 201 -26.65 -1.62 1.20
CA ASN A 201 -27.92 -2.19 1.65
C ASN A 201 -27.83 -2.89 3.03
N GLY A 202 -26.64 -3.02 3.63
CA GLY A 202 -26.41 -3.66 4.91
C GLY A 202 -26.05 -5.16 4.86
N GLU A 203 -26.09 -5.79 3.69
CA GLU A 203 -25.68 -7.18 3.49
C GLU A 203 -24.17 -7.36 3.73
N TRP A 204 -23.81 -8.52 4.28
CA TRP A 204 -22.41 -8.93 4.45
C TRP A 204 -22.07 -10.03 3.46
N ILE A 205 -21.14 -9.73 2.53
CA ILE A 205 -20.60 -10.71 1.59
C ILE A 205 -19.25 -11.20 2.10
N CYS A 206 -19.07 -12.52 2.07
CA CYS A 206 -17.81 -13.19 2.34
C CYS A 206 -17.48 -14.09 1.14
N ARG A 207 -16.51 -13.68 0.33
CA ARG A 207 -16.04 -14.43 -0.83
C ARG A 207 -14.68 -15.07 -0.53
N PRO A 208 -14.57 -16.39 -0.36
CA PRO A 208 -13.28 -17.07 -0.27
C PRO A 208 -12.40 -16.76 -1.48
N LEU A 209 -11.12 -16.48 -1.23
CA LEU A 209 -10.11 -16.36 -2.29
C LEU A 209 -9.74 -17.74 -2.83
N ASN A 210 -9.29 -17.77 -4.08
CA ASN A 210 -8.82 -18.96 -4.78
C ASN A 210 -7.56 -18.63 -5.60
N ASN A 211 -6.84 -19.66 -6.03
CA ASN A 211 -5.69 -19.54 -6.94
C ASN A 211 -6.05 -20.20 -8.28
N PRO A 212 -6.76 -19.47 -9.17
CA PRO A 212 -7.28 -20.04 -10.40
C PRO A 212 -6.16 -20.31 -11.42
N GLN A 213 -6.38 -21.24 -12.35
CA GLN A 213 -5.41 -21.52 -13.43
C GLN A 213 -5.33 -20.41 -14.49
N LYS A 214 -6.36 -19.58 -14.56
CA LYS A 214 -6.47 -18.45 -15.48
C LYS A 214 -6.90 -17.23 -14.70
N LEU A 215 -6.53 -16.07 -15.18
CA LEU A 215 -6.94 -14.79 -14.63
C LEU A 215 -8.46 -14.72 -14.48
N GLN A 216 -8.93 -14.39 -13.28
CA GLN A 216 -10.36 -14.25 -12.96
C GLN A 216 -10.64 -12.84 -12.45
N PHE A 217 -11.83 -12.36 -12.80
CA PHE A 217 -12.36 -11.09 -12.35
C PHE A 217 -13.77 -11.28 -11.84
N ASN A 218 -14.02 -10.76 -10.64
CA ASN A 218 -15.32 -10.77 -10.00
C ASN A 218 -15.72 -9.32 -9.71
N ALA A 219 -16.98 -9.01 -9.98
CA ALA A 219 -17.55 -7.68 -9.91
C ALA A 219 -18.78 -7.72 -9.00
N TYR A 220 -18.77 -6.92 -7.95
CA TYR A 220 -19.88 -6.77 -7.00
C TYR A 220 -20.42 -5.34 -7.09
N MET A 221 -21.49 -5.16 -7.87
CA MET A 221 -22.13 -3.84 -8.00
C MET A 221 -22.79 -3.46 -6.69
N ASP A 222 -22.47 -2.26 -6.19
CA ASP A 222 -23.03 -1.72 -4.97
C ASP A 222 -23.23 -0.20 -5.06
N ASP A 223 -24.10 0.30 -4.20
CA ASP A 223 -24.36 1.74 -4.04
C ASP A 223 -23.94 2.11 -2.61
N ASN A 224 -23.03 3.08 -2.45
CA ASN A 224 -22.42 3.48 -1.18
C ASN A 224 -22.00 2.30 -0.25
N PRO A 225 -21.00 1.46 -0.63
CA PRO A 225 -20.54 0.36 0.20
C PRO A 225 -19.94 0.89 1.52
N LYS A 226 -20.30 0.25 2.63
CA LYS A 226 -19.86 0.66 3.98
C LYS A 226 -18.43 0.24 4.28
N GLY A 227 -17.93 -0.79 3.59
CA GLY A 227 -16.54 -1.20 3.70
C GLY A 227 -16.24 -2.49 2.96
N PHE A 228 -14.98 -2.69 2.57
CA PHE A 228 -14.51 -3.94 1.99
C PHE A 228 -13.03 -4.14 2.28
N ARG A 229 -12.57 -5.39 2.33
CA ARG A 229 -11.13 -5.72 2.40
C ARG A 229 -10.88 -7.20 2.11
N PRO A 230 -9.69 -7.54 1.58
CA PRO A 230 -9.12 -8.86 1.84
C PRO A 230 -8.95 -9.06 3.36
N ALA A 231 -9.33 -10.22 3.85
CA ALA A 231 -9.27 -10.58 5.26
C ALA A 231 -8.64 -11.95 5.45
N ALA A 232 -7.98 -12.10 6.59
CA ALA A 232 -7.70 -13.40 7.21
C ALA A 232 -8.62 -13.55 8.43
N THR A 233 -8.68 -14.75 9.00
CA THR A 233 -9.56 -15.03 10.14
C THR A 233 -9.23 -14.09 11.33
N ARG A 234 -10.23 -13.32 11.80
CA ARG A 234 -10.16 -12.26 12.85
C ARG A 234 -9.43 -10.96 12.44
N SER A 235 -10.03 -10.14 11.58
CA SER A 235 -9.54 -8.79 11.31
C SER A 235 -10.66 -7.73 11.23
N ARG A 236 -10.35 -6.47 11.57
CA ARG A 236 -11.28 -5.32 11.54
C ARG A 236 -11.39 -4.66 10.15
N PHE A 237 -12.48 -3.95 9.87
CA PHE A 237 -12.83 -3.45 8.52
C PHE A 237 -12.09 -2.18 8.09
N LEU A 238 -11.92 -2.01 6.77
CA LEU A 238 -11.73 -0.69 6.15
C LEU A 238 -13.12 -0.09 5.95
N ALA A 239 -13.36 1.12 6.47
CA ALA A 239 -14.60 1.87 6.28
C ALA A 239 -14.40 2.91 5.16
N LEU A 240 -15.41 3.06 4.30
CA LEU A 240 -15.44 4.10 3.27
C LEU A 240 -16.66 5.00 3.51
N SER A 241 -16.54 6.25 3.07
CA SER A 241 -17.66 7.21 3.08
C SER A 241 -17.70 7.95 1.75
N GLY A 242 -18.87 8.00 1.11
CA GLY A 242 -19.10 8.84 -0.07
C GLY A 242 -18.52 8.29 -1.37
N CYS A 243 -18.50 6.97 -1.55
CA CYS A 243 -18.06 6.34 -2.81
C CYS A 243 -19.19 5.46 -3.35
N ASP A 244 -19.76 5.76 -4.51
CA ASP A 244 -20.64 4.81 -5.22
C ASP A 244 -19.79 4.06 -6.26
N GLY A 245 -19.98 2.75 -6.41
CA GLY A 245 -19.19 2.02 -7.40
C GLY A 245 -19.12 0.50 -7.21
N LEU A 246 -18.26 -0.08 -8.05
CA LEU A 246 -18.07 -1.51 -8.16
C LEU A 246 -16.90 -1.96 -7.26
N VAL A 247 -17.13 -2.91 -6.36
CA VAL A 247 -16.01 -3.63 -5.72
C VAL A 247 -15.55 -4.72 -6.67
N GLN A 248 -14.28 -4.64 -7.06
CA GLN A 248 -13.66 -5.57 -8.00
C GLN A 248 -12.65 -6.46 -7.26
N GLN A 249 -12.63 -7.74 -7.61
CA GLN A 249 -11.62 -8.70 -7.17
C GLN A 249 -11.02 -9.39 -8.39
N THR A 250 -9.74 -9.10 -8.63
CA THR A 250 -8.93 -9.77 -9.65
C THR A 250 -8.04 -10.81 -8.98
N SER A 251 -8.02 -12.04 -9.50
CA SER A 251 -7.19 -13.14 -9.03
C SER A 251 -6.33 -13.68 -10.18
N GLU A 252 -5.01 -13.63 -10.03
CA GLU A 252 -4.05 -14.17 -10.99
C GLU A 252 -3.38 -15.45 -10.45
N PRO A 253 -2.86 -16.34 -11.32
CA PRO A 253 -2.10 -17.50 -10.88
C PRO A 253 -0.82 -17.10 -10.14
N VAL A 254 -0.55 -17.73 -9.00
CA VAL A 254 0.74 -17.56 -8.30
C VAL A 254 1.88 -18.07 -9.19
N GLY A 255 2.87 -17.21 -9.45
CA GLY A 255 4.00 -17.48 -10.35
C GLY A 255 3.83 -16.93 -11.78
N GLY A 256 2.66 -16.37 -12.10
CA GLY A 256 2.38 -15.73 -13.39
C GLY A 256 2.39 -14.21 -13.36
N ALA A 257 3.17 -13.58 -12.47
CA ALA A 257 3.21 -12.13 -12.33
C ALA A 257 3.45 -11.45 -13.70
N ALA A 258 2.64 -10.43 -13.97
CA ALA A 258 2.72 -9.55 -15.12
C ALA A 258 4.18 -9.25 -15.51
N GLN A 259 4.52 -9.59 -16.76
CA GLN A 259 5.68 -9.04 -17.46
C GLN A 259 5.41 -7.58 -17.83
#